data_AF-A0A5J4QR03-F1
#
_entry.id   AF-A0A5J4QR03-F1
#
_cell.length_a   1.000
_cell.length_b   1.000
_cell.length_c   1.000
_cell.angle_alpha   90.00
_cell.angle_beta   90.00
_cell.angle_gamma   90.00
#
_symmetry.space_group_name_H-M   'P 1'
#
loop_
_entity.id
_entity.type
_entity.pdbx_description
1 polymer ?
#
loop_
_entity_poly.entity_id
_entity_poly.type
_entity_poly.pdbx_seq_one_letter_code
_entity_poly.pdbx_strand_id
1 'polypeptide(L)'
;MNIAQAKNIPLVDYLQSIGITPCKKRGNNLWYYSPFRKETEASFKVNLVHNQWYDFGMGKGGNMLDFVMEQQGIEDISHALQILSGKTSRISPANSFSFRRQENLSAYEDVRIQPLENPLLIQYLKERKIYISFAQQFCKEVHFRFKDKPYFAIGFKNNMEGTNSGTNTFKVRSLPKE
;
A
#
# COMPACT_ATOMS: atom_id res chain seq x y z
N MET A 1 12.15 -18.27 1.57
CA MET A 1 12.93 -17.39 2.45
C MET A 1 13.06 -18.08 3.80
N ASN A 2 14.20 -17.96 4.47
CA ASN A 2 14.43 -18.55 5.80
C ASN A 2 14.34 -17.48 6.92
N ILE A 3 14.34 -17.92 8.19
CA ILE A 3 14.20 -17.04 9.37
C ILE A 3 15.31 -15.99 9.45
N ALA A 4 16.56 -16.38 9.17
CA ALA A 4 17.70 -15.46 9.21
C ALA A 4 17.57 -14.34 8.16
N GLN A 5 17.14 -14.69 6.94
CA GLN A 5 16.87 -13.72 5.87
C GLN A 5 15.72 -12.78 6.26
N ALA A 6 14.65 -13.33 6.84
CA ALA A 6 13.49 -12.55 7.28
C ALA A 6 13.86 -11.45 8.28
N LYS A 7 14.68 -11.80 9.27
CA LYS A 7 15.13 -10.88 10.33
C LYS A 7 16.00 -9.73 9.82
N ASN A 8 16.68 -9.93 8.69
CA ASN A 8 17.55 -8.94 8.07
C ASN A 8 16.83 -8.01 7.08
N ILE A 9 15.55 -8.24 6.79
CA ILE A 9 14.77 -7.30 5.98
C ILE A 9 14.63 -6.00 6.76
N PRO A 10 15.06 -4.85 6.21
CA PRO A 10 14.94 -3.58 6.91
C PRO A 10 13.47 -3.24 7.16
N LEU A 11 13.09 -3.11 8.44
CA LEU A 11 11.73 -2.76 8.85
C LEU A 11 11.29 -1.43 8.24
N VAL A 12 12.21 -0.48 8.12
CA VAL A 12 11.95 0.83 7.53
C VAL A 12 11.52 0.72 6.07
N ASP A 13 12.26 -0.06 5.28
CA ASP A 13 11.96 -0.27 3.86
C ASP A 13 10.64 -1.00 3.69
N TYR A 14 10.37 -1.98 4.55
CA TYR A 14 9.09 -2.68 4.55
C TYR A 14 7.93 -1.73 4.89
N LEU A 15 8.03 -0.97 5.98
CA LEU A 15 7.01 0.00 6.40
C LEU A 15 6.75 1.03 5.30
N GLN A 16 7.81 1.56 4.67
CA GLN A 16 7.70 2.46 3.54
C GLN A 16 6.98 1.80 2.35
N SER A 17 7.26 0.53 2.07
CA SER A 17 6.61 -0.21 0.97
C SER A 17 5.10 -0.41 1.14
N ILE A 18 4.62 -0.41 2.39
CA ILE A 18 3.19 -0.46 2.73
C ILE A 18 2.60 0.94 2.99
N GLY A 19 3.37 2.01 2.74
CA GLY A 19 2.92 3.40 2.81
C GLY A 19 2.99 4.03 4.20
N ILE A 20 3.72 3.44 5.14
CA ILE A 20 3.88 3.95 6.50
C ILE A 20 5.20 4.72 6.59
N THR A 21 5.10 6.03 6.81
CA THR A 21 6.24 6.94 6.87
C THR A 21 6.51 7.40 8.30
N PRO A 22 7.79 7.60 8.67
CA PRO A 22 8.13 8.10 10.01
C PRO A 22 7.62 9.53 10.19
N CYS A 23 7.12 9.83 11.38
CA CYS A 23 6.72 11.17 11.78
C CYS A 23 7.88 11.96 12.41
N LYS A 24 8.82 11.28 13.09
CA LYS A 24 9.95 11.90 13.79
C LYS A 24 11.17 10.97 13.76
N LYS A 25 12.37 11.55 13.77
CA LYS A 25 13.65 10.84 13.96
C LYS A 25 14.35 11.36 15.21
N ARG A 26 14.83 10.46 16.07
CA ARG A 26 15.63 10.77 17.27
C ARG A 26 16.79 9.80 17.38
N GLY A 27 17.98 10.26 17.03
CA GLY A 27 19.17 9.42 16.92
C GLY A 27 18.93 8.23 15.97
N ASN A 28 19.14 7.01 16.48
CA ASN A 28 18.94 5.77 15.73
C ASN A 28 17.49 5.25 15.78
N ASN A 29 16.55 6.04 16.30
CA ASN A 29 15.16 5.64 16.38
C ASN A 29 14.29 6.49 15.45
N LEU A 30 13.43 5.81 14.70
CA LEU A 30 12.33 6.42 13.94
C LEU A 30 11.02 6.20 14.69
N TRP A 31 10.20 7.24 14.75
CA TRP A 31 8.89 7.21 15.38
C TRP A 31 7.80 7.29 14.32
N TYR A 32 6.74 6.53 14.53
CA TYR A 32 5.60 6.37 13.64
C TYR A 32 4.32 6.41 14.46
N TYR A 33 3.22 6.73 13.80
CA TYR A 33 1.91 6.33 14.28
C TYR A 33 1.79 4.80 14.22
N SER A 34 1.15 4.21 15.23
CA SER A 34 0.99 2.77 15.34
C SER A 34 0.34 2.19 14.08
N PRO A 35 0.94 1.17 13.44
CA PRO A 35 0.33 0.46 12.33
C PRO A 35 -0.84 -0.43 12.74
N PHE A 36 -1.01 -0.66 14.05
CA PHE A 36 -1.99 -1.61 14.59
C PHE A 36 -3.27 -0.95 15.10
N ARG A 37 -3.24 0.37 15.36
CA ARG A 37 -4.39 1.12 15.90
C ARG A 37 -4.38 2.57 15.42
N LYS A 38 -5.52 3.25 15.60
CA LYS A 38 -5.60 4.70 15.40
C LYS A 38 -5.12 5.41 16.65
N GLU A 39 -4.20 6.36 16.50
CA GLU A 39 -3.70 7.20 17.60
C GLU A 39 -3.40 8.61 17.10
N THR A 40 -3.39 9.58 18.03
CA THR A 40 -3.10 11.01 17.76
C THR A 40 -1.66 11.38 18.04
N GLU A 41 -0.97 10.61 18.89
CA GLU A 41 0.44 10.77 19.21
C GLU A 41 1.22 9.52 18.79
N ALA A 42 2.36 9.74 18.14
CA ALA A 42 3.21 8.66 17.65
C ALA A 42 3.86 7.88 18.80
N SER A 43 3.55 6.60 18.88
CA SER A 43 4.04 5.72 19.95
C SER A 43 4.77 4.47 19.42
N PHE A 44 4.86 4.30 18.10
CA PHE A 44 5.56 3.19 17.48
C PHE A 44 6.99 3.60 17.14
N LYS A 45 7.97 2.82 17.59
CA LYS A 45 9.39 3.11 17.47
C LYS A 45 10.10 2.01 16.69
N VAL A 46 10.89 2.35 15.69
CA VAL A 46 11.82 1.44 14.99
C VAL A 46 13.25 1.85 15.28
N ASN A 47 14.06 0.91 15.77
CA ASN A 47 15.49 1.10 15.96
C ASN A 47 16.26 0.66 14.70
N LEU A 48 16.98 1.60 14.10
CA LEU A 48 17.72 1.38 12.85
C LEU A 48 18.92 0.45 13.01
N VAL A 49 19.54 0.40 14.19
CA VAL A 49 20.73 -0.42 14.45
C VAL A 49 20.34 -1.88 14.68
N HIS A 50 19.30 -2.10 15.48
CA HIS A 50 18.86 -3.44 15.87
C HIS A 50 17.82 -4.04 14.91
N ASN A 51 17.30 -3.24 13.97
CA ASN A 51 16.19 -3.60 13.09
C ASN A 51 15.01 -4.21 13.86
N GLN A 52 14.61 -3.52 14.94
CA GLN A 52 13.55 -3.94 15.84
C GLN A 52 12.53 -2.82 16.02
N TRP A 53 11.27 -3.21 16.20
CA TRP A 53 10.18 -2.30 16.50
C TRP A 53 9.69 -2.47 17.94
N TYR A 54 9.09 -1.41 18.48
CA TYR A 54 8.38 -1.44 19.74
C TYR A 54 7.21 -0.44 19.69
N ASP A 55 6.03 -0.89 20.07
CA ASP A 55 4.84 -0.06 20.20
C ASP A 55 4.55 0.20 21.68
N PHE A 56 4.72 1.45 22.10
CA PHE A 56 4.53 1.84 23.50
C PHE A 56 3.07 1.80 23.96
N GLY A 57 2.09 1.95 23.08
CA GLY A 57 0.69 1.86 23.48
C GLY A 57 0.14 0.43 23.54
N MET A 58 0.81 -0.54 22.90
CA MET A 58 0.50 -1.97 23.05
C MET A 58 1.43 -2.71 24.01
N GLY A 59 2.60 -2.15 24.33
CA GLY A 59 3.62 -2.84 25.11
C GLY A 59 4.23 -4.04 24.38
N LYS A 60 4.17 -4.06 23.04
CA LYS A 60 4.67 -5.14 22.19
C LYS A 60 5.84 -4.66 21.35
N GLY A 61 6.71 -5.58 20.97
CA GLY A 61 7.82 -5.30 20.07
C GLY A 61 8.49 -6.57 19.59
N GLY A 62 9.39 -6.42 18.63
CA GLY A 62 10.13 -7.54 18.07
C GLY A 62 10.86 -7.20 16.79
N ASN A 63 11.23 -8.24 16.04
CA ASN A 63 11.88 -8.13 14.74
C ASN A 63 10.84 -8.11 13.60
N MET A 64 11.32 -8.20 12.36
CA MET A 64 10.48 -8.23 11.15
C MET A 64 9.40 -9.33 11.16
N LEU A 65 9.69 -10.53 11.68
CA LEU A 65 8.72 -11.61 11.75
C LEU A 65 7.62 -11.30 12.76
N ASP A 66 8.00 -10.86 13.95
CA ASP A 66 7.06 -10.48 15.00
C ASP A 66 6.14 -9.35 14.51
N PHE A 67 6.68 -8.42 13.70
CA PHE A 67 5.89 -7.38 13.06
C PHE A 67 4.82 -7.95 12.13
N VAL A 68 5.20 -8.83 11.20
CA VAL A 68 4.27 -9.41 10.21
C VAL A 68 3.22 -10.29 10.88
N MET A 69 3.64 -11.06 11.88
CA MET A 69 2.78 -11.90 12.69
C MET A 69 1.71 -11.06 13.39
N GLU A 70 2.12 -9.99 14.08
CA GLU A 70 1.20 -9.05 14.74
C GLU A 70 0.30 -8.33 13.71
N GLN A 71 0.86 -7.92 12.55
CA GLN A 71 0.11 -7.21 11.51
C GLN A 71 -1.00 -8.07 10.87
N GLN A 72 -0.75 -9.37 10.70
CA GLN A 72 -1.71 -10.29 10.08
C GLN A 72 -2.56 -11.04 11.11
N GLY A 73 -2.25 -10.93 12.41
CA GLY A 73 -2.92 -11.70 13.46
C GLY A 73 -2.65 -13.20 13.34
N ILE A 74 -1.42 -13.58 12.95
CA ILE A 74 -1.02 -14.98 12.76
C ILE A 74 0.09 -15.37 13.74
N GLU A 75 0.08 -16.60 14.20
CA GLU A 75 1.11 -17.16 15.09
C GLU A 75 2.08 -18.11 14.35
N ASP A 76 1.77 -18.46 13.10
CA ASP A 76 2.60 -19.36 12.29
C ASP A 76 3.75 -18.62 11.58
N ILE A 77 4.97 -18.96 11.98
CA ILE A 77 6.22 -18.46 11.39
C ILE A 77 6.31 -18.85 9.90
N SER A 78 5.87 -20.04 9.51
CA SER A 78 5.94 -20.50 8.12
C SER A 78 5.11 -19.63 7.21
N HIS A 79 3.89 -19.29 7.64
CA HIS A 79 3.02 -18.36 6.94
C HIS A 79 3.62 -16.94 6.88
N ALA A 80 4.19 -16.43 7.97
CA ALA A 80 4.89 -15.14 7.98
C ALA A 80 6.06 -15.09 6.99
N LEU A 81 6.84 -16.18 6.88
CA LEU A 81 7.92 -16.31 5.90
C LEU A 81 7.40 -16.33 4.46
N GLN A 82 6.25 -16.95 4.20
CA GLN A 82 5.64 -16.95 2.87
C GLN A 82 5.21 -15.54 2.46
N ILE A 83 4.61 -14.77 3.36
CA ILE A 83 4.23 -13.36 3.15
C ILE A 83 5.45 -12.53 2.78
N LEU A 84 6.50 -12.60 3.60
CA LEU A 84 7.74 -11.85 3.37
C LEU A 84 8.48 -12.26 2.09
N SER A 85 8.38 -13.54 1.70
CA SER A 85 8.98 -14.03 0.46
C SER A 85 8.23 -13.64 -0.82
N GLY A 86 7.09 -12.95 -0.70
CA GLY A 86 6.23 -12.62 -1.83
C GLY A 86 5.52 -13.83 -2.45
N LYS A 87 5.59 -15.01 -1.81
CA LYS A 87 5.00 -16.27 -2.29
C LYS A 87 3.53 -16.45 -1.92
N THR A 88 2.99 -15.58 -1.06
CA THR A 88 1.54 -15.52 -0.87
C THR A 88 0.91 -14.74 -2.02
N SER A 89 0.25 -15.45 -2.93
CA SER A 89 -0.83 -14.86 -3.73
C SER A 89 -1.85 -14.37 -2.72
N ARG A 90 -1.91 -13.04 -2.51
CA ARG A 90 -2.78 -12.36 -1.55
C ARG A 90 -4.19 -12.97 -1.55
N ILE A 91 -4.47 -13.88 -0.62
CA ILE A 91 -5.84 -14.11 -0.16
C ILE A 91 -6.05 -13.06 0.93
N SER A 92 -6.26 -11.82 0.49
CA SER A 92 -6.72 -10.79 1.41
C SER A 92 -8.20 -11.07 1.70
N PRO A 93 -8.63 -11.05 2.97
CA PRO A 93 -10.01 -10.73 3.28
C PRO A 93 -10.33 -9.39 2.60
N ALA A 94 -11.56 -9.22 2.13
CA ALA A 94 -12.01 -8.23 1.16
C ALA A 94 -11.72 -6.72 1.43
N ASN A 95 -10.90 -6.35 2.42
CA ASN A 95 -10.74 -4.96 2.89
C ASN A 95 -9.31 -4.47 3.18
N SER A 96 -8.23 -5.10 2.72
CA SER A 96 -6.88 -4.52 2.89
C SER A 96 -6.28 -3.97 1.58
N PHE A 97 -6.06 -2.66 1.60
CA PHE A 97 -5.34 -1.91 0.58
C PHE A 97 -3.96 -2.52 0.38
N SER A 98 -3.71 -3.03 -0.82
CA SER A 98 -2.37 -3.43 -1.21
C SER A 98 -1.97 -2.57 -2.40
N PHE A 99 -1.05 -1.63 -2.14
CA PHE A 99 -0.27 -1.03 -3.20
C PHE A 99 0.46 -2.16 -3.90
N ARG A 100 -0.02 -2.55 -5.08
CA ARG A 100 0.78 -3.35 -5.99
C ARG A 100 1.89 -2.42 -6.45
N ARG A 101 3.10 -2.68 -5.94
CA ARG A 101 4.34 -2.14 -6.48
C ARG A 101 4.27 -2.31 -8.00
N GLN A 102 4.50 -1.22 -8.74
CA GLN A 102 4.52 -1.15 -10.20
C GLN A 102 5.04 -2.46 -10.81
N GLU A 103 4.16 -3.20 -11.47
CA GLU A 103 4.61 -3.88 -12.68
C GLU A 103 4.77 -2.78 -13.74
N ASN A 104 5.91 -2.79 -14.42
CA ASN A 104 6.34 -1.78 -15.38
C ASN A 104 5.18 -1.24 -16.25
N LEU A 105 5.10 0.09 -16.40
CA LEU A 105 4.14 0.76 -17.30
C LEU A 105 4.32 0.37 -18.77
N SER A 106 5.39 -0.36 -19.13
CA SER A 106 5.64 -0.90 -20.47
C SER A 106 4.69 -2.04 -20.88
N ALA A 107 3.76 -2.46 -20.02
CA ALA A 107 2.81 -3.54 -20.29
C ALA A 107 1.36 -3.06 -20.54
N TYR A 108 1.11 -1.75 -20.50
CA TYR A 108 -0.22 -1.16 -20.73
C TYR A 108 -0.30 -0.48 -22.10
N GLU A 109 -1.36 -0.76 -22.84
CA GLU A 109 -1.61 -0.22 -24.17
C GLU A 109 -2.90 0.64 -24.17
N ASP A 110 -3.05 1.56 -25.14
CA ASP A 110 -4.26 2.39 -25.35
C ASP A 110 -4.78 3.09 -24.07
N VAL A 111 -3.89 3.80 -23.36
CA VAL A 111 -4.25 4.54 -22.14
C VAL A 111 -5.04 5.80 -22.51
N ARG A 112 -6.29 5.93 -22.03
CA ARG A 112 -7.15 7.11 -22.20
C ARG A 112 -7.64 7.62 -20.86
N ILE A 113 -7.70 8.94 -20.71
CA ILE A 113 -8.12 9.60 -19.47
C ILE A 113 -9.28 10.52 -19.79
N GLN A 114 -10.38 10.41 -19.06
CA GLN A 114 -11.58 11.21 -19.28
C GLN A 114 -12.27 11.59 -17.94
N PRO A 115 -13.26 12.49 -17.95
CA PRO A 115 -14.04 12.82 -16.76
C PRO A 115 -14.64 11.56 -16.13
N LEU A 116 -14.75 11.54 -14.80
CA LEU A 116 -15.32 10.43 -14.06
C LEU A 116 -16.85 10.40 -14.27
N GLU A 117 -17.27 9.56 -15.20
CA GLU A 117 -18.66 9.44 -15.69
C GLU A 117 -19.13 7.98 -15.74
N ASN A 118 -18.20 7.02 -15.69
CA ASN A 118 -18.49 5.60 -15.73
C ASN A 118 -19.40 5.18 -14.55
N PRO A 119 -20.61 4.66 -14.82
CA PRO A 119 -21.57 4.30 -13.78
C PRO A 119 -21.04 3.28 -12.76
N LEU A 120 -20.18 2.35 -13.18
CA LEU A 120 -19.59 1.34 -12.30
C LEU A 120 -18.56 1.97 -11.34
N LEU A 121 -17.79 2.95 -11.81
CA LEU A 121 -16.86 3.69 -10.96
C LEU A 121 -17.60 4.62 -9.99
N ILE A 122 -18.67 5.25 -10.44
CA ILE A 122 -19.54 6.08 -9.61
C ILE A 122 -20.22 5.22 -8.53
N GLN A 123 -20.76 4.06 -8.90
CA GLN A 123 -21.37 3.12 -7.97
C GLN A 123 -20.37 2.64 -6.91
N TYR A 124 -19.16 2.29 -7.35
CA TYR A 124 -18.06 1.93 -6.46
C TYR A 124 -17.72 3.04 -5.45
N LEU A 125 -17.72 4.31 -5.86
CA LEU A 125 -17.49 5.44 -4.95
C LEU A 125 -18.65 5.64 -3.97
N LYS A 126 -19.89 5.46 -4.42
CA LYS A 126 -21.09 5.53 -3.56
C LYS A 126 -21.07 4.47 -2.46
N GLU A 127 -20.73 3.22 -2.80
CA GLU A 127 -20.57 2.13 -1.84
C GLU A 127 -19.50 2.44 -0.78
N ARG A 128 -18.47 3.18 -1.18
CA ARG A 128 -17.41 3.66 -0.28
C ARG A 128 -17.76 4.95 0.47
N LYS A 129 -19.00 5.43 0.36
CA LYS A 129 -19.49 6.68 0.96
C LYS A 129 -18.66 7.91 0.57
N ILE A 130 -18.13 7.92 -0.66
CA ILE A 130 -17.37 9.05 -1.23
C ILE A 130 -18.33 9.95 -2.01
N TYR A 131 -18.27 11.25 -1.74
CA TYR A 131 -19.12 12.23 -2.42
C TYR A 131 -18.70 12.42 -3.87
N ILE A 132 -19.62 12.18 -4.82
CA ILE A 132 -19.30 12.13 -6.26
C ILE A 132 -18.82 13.47 -6.79
N SER A 133 -19.48 14.56 -6.42
CA SER A 133 -19.09 15.91 -6.85
C SER A 133 -17.69 16.28 -6.36
N PHE A 134 -17.26 15.74 -5.22
CA PHE A 134 -15.90 15.91 -4.72
C PHE A 134 -14.93 15.02 -5.50
N ALA A 135 -15.27 13.76 -5.72
CA ALA A 135 -14.45 12.83 -6.51
C ALA A 135 -14.21 13.33 -7.94
N GLN A 136 -15.21 13.91 -8.61
CA GLN A 136 -15.08 14.45 -9.98
C GLN A 136 -14.11 15.64 -10.09
N GLN A 137 -13.86 16.36 -8.98
CA GLN A 137 -12.90 17.47 -8.96
C GLN A 137 -11.45 16.96 -8.96
N PHE A 138 -11.18 15.85 -8.27
CA PHE A 138 -9.81 15.36 -8.03
C PHE A 138 -9.47 14.09 -8.83
N CYS A 139 -10.49 13.35 -9.27
CA CYS A 139 -10.35 12.09 -9.95
C CYS A 139 -10.76 12.18 -11.42
N LYS A 140 -10.13 11.34 -12.23
CA LYS A 140 -10.45 11.06 -13.62
C LYS A 140 -10.60 9.56 -13.78
N GLU A 141 -11.37 9.14 -14.77
CA GLU A 141 -11.37 7.73 -15.14
C GLU A 141 -10.32 7.46 -16.21
N VAL A 142 -9.73 6.28 -16.12
CA VAL A 142 -8.58 5.84 -16.91
C VAL A 142 -8.93 4.52 -17.53
N HIS A 143 -8.90 4.46 -18.85
CA HIS A 143 -9.09 3.25 -19.65
C HIS A 143 -7.73 2.79 -20.18
N PHE A 144 -7.48 1.49 -20.20
CA PHE A 144 -6.25 0.92 -20.72
C PHE A 144 -6.46 -0.55 -21.12
N ARG A 145 -5.57 -1.09 -21.94
CA ARG A 145 -5.47 -2.53 -22.24
C ARG A 145 -4.30 -3.13 -21.46
N PHE A 146 -4.50 -4.32 -20.93
CA PHE A 146 -3.44 -5.13 -20.33
C PHE A 146 -3.61 -6.58 -20.78
N LYS A 147 -2.58 -7.17 -21.39
CA LYS A 147 -2.65 -8.52 -21.99
C LYS A 147 -3.89 -8.69 -22.89
N ASP A 148 -4.09 -7.74 -23.79
CA ASP A 148 -5.24 -7.65 -24.72
C ASP A 148 -6.64 -7.52 -24.11
N LYS A 149 -6.75 -7.35 -22.79
CA LYS A 149 -8.04 -7.14 -22.12
C LYS A 149 -8.25 -5.67 -21.79
N PRO A 150 -9.43 -5.10 -22.09
CA PRO A 150 -9.74 -3.72 -21.73
C PRO A 150 -10.08 -3.62 -20.24
N TYR A 151 -9.56 -2.58 -19.61
CA TYR A 151 -9.78 -2.24 -18.21
C TYR A 151 -10.12 -0.75 -18.08
N PHE A 152 -10.79 -0.41 -16.98
CA PHE A 152 -11.04 0.98 -16.59
C PHE A 152 -10.90 1.14 -15.08
N ALA A 153 -10.57 2.34 -14.63
CA ALA A 153 -10.38 2.65 -13.22
C ALA A 153 -10.40 4.14 -12.89
N ILE A 154 -10.44 4.46 -11.59
CA ILE A 154 -10.35 5.83 -11.07
C ILE A 154 -8.89 6.16 -10.77
N GLY A 155 -8.37 7.23 -11.36
CA GLY A 155 -7.05 7.78 -11.04
C GLY A 155 -7.09 9.26 -10.67
N PHE A 156 -6.00 9.77 -10.11
CA PHE A 156 -5.86 11.16 -9.67
C PHE A 156 -4.52 11.73 -10.15
N LYS A 157 -4.47 13.05 -10.36
CA LYS A 157 -3.24 13.75 -10.75
C LYS A 157 -2.29 13.83 -9.55
N ASN A 158 -1.03 13.47 -9.74
CA ASN A 158 -0.02 13.56 -8.69
C ASN A 158 0.62 14.96 -8.74
N ASN A 159 0.64 15.68 -7.61
CA ASN A 159 1.22 17.04 -7.50
C ASN A 159 2.71 17.05 -7.14
N MET A 160 3.45 15.96 -7.37
CA MET A 160 4.90 15.98 -7.18
C MET A 160 5.58 16.52 -8.45
N GLU A 161 5.90 17.81 -8.44
CA GLU A 161 6.99 18.37 -9.25
C GLU A 161 8.29 17.66 -8.86
N GLY A 162 8.80 16.82 -9.76
CA GLY A 162 9.96 15.98 -9.50
C GLY A 162 10.43 15.25 -10.75
N THR A 163 10.68 16.04 -11.79
CA THR A 163 11.69 15.83 -12.84
C THR A 163 11.72 14.49 -13.60
N ASN A 164 11.39 14.63 -14.88
CA ASN A 164 11.67 13.79 -16.05
C ASN A 164 10.72 12.64 -16.40
N SER A 165 10.08 12.85 -17.55
CA SER A 165 9.20 11.97 -18.32
C SER A 165 7.73 12.05 -17.93
N GLY A 166 6.93 12.61 -18.85
CA GLY A 166 5.50 12.84 -18.73
C GLY A 166 4.67 11.57 -18.69
N THR A 167 4.80 10.80 -17.61
CA THR A 167 3.92 9.70 -17.27
C THR A 167 3.02 10.13 -16.13
N ASN A 168 1.81 10.59 -16.46
CA ASN A 168 0.77 10.78 -15.47
C ASN A 168 0.54 9.43 -14.74
N THR A 169 1.00 9.32 -13.49
CA THR A 169 0.81 8.13 -12.68
C THR A 169 -0.62 8.11 -12.14
N PHE A 170 -1.49 7.29 -12.74
CA PHE A 170 -2.82 7.03 -12.21
C PHE A 170 -2.79 5.78 -11.34
N LYS A 171 -3.22 5.88 -10.07
CA LYS A 171 -3.64 4.67 -9.35
C LYS A 171 -4.91 4.17 -10.01
N VAL A 172 -5.03 2.86 -10.16
CA VAL A 172 -6.07 2.22 -10.95
C VAL A 172 -6.61 1.05 -10.13
N ARG A 173 -7.93 1.03 -9.85
CA ARG A 173 -8.66 -0.17 -9.42
C ARG A 173 -9.45 -0.68 -10.62
N SER A 174 -8.98 -1.74 -11.25
CA SER A 174 -9.65 -2.36 -12.39
C SER A 174 -10.83 -3.20 -11.93
N LEU A 175 -12.02 -2.91 -12.45
CA LEU A 175 -13.12 -3.88 -12.49
C LEU A 175 -12.98 -4.66 -13.81
N PRO A 176 -12.99 -6.00 -13.81
CA PRO A 176 -13.14 -6.73 -15.06
C PRO A 176 -14.48 -6.33 -15.69
N LYS A 177 -14.48 -6.08 -17.01
CA LYS A 177 -15.72 -6.11 -17.78
C LYS A 177 -16.17 -7.57 -17.82
N GLU A 178 -17.38 -7.84 -17.34
CA GLU A 178 -18.13 -9.02 -17.78
C GLU A 178 -18.47 -8.86 -19.27
#